data_AF-A0AA48HH25-F1
#
_entry.id   AF-A0AA48HH25-F1
#
_cell.length_a   1.000
_cell.length_b   1.000
_cell.length_c   1.000
_cell.angle_alpha   90.00
_cell.angle_beta   90.00
_cell.angle_gamma   90.00
#
_symmetry.space_group_name_H-M   'P 1'
#
loop_
_entity.id
_entity.type
_entity.pdbx_description
1 polymer ?
#
loop_
_entity_poly.entity_id
_entity_poly.type
_entity_poly.pdbx_seq_one_letter_code
_entity_poly.pdbx_strand_id
1 'polypeptide(L)'
;MAKNEKIPTASEIKDGKVVETVKSSSEQSTESTNINVTRGKYDSITLYEITDYELDTLKKGSPTSIYLNFSIFLLSTAISFLITLITGSYQSTSIEFVIFTIICVVGFVVGIILLILWFRNKSDMGDLCDKIENRILK
;
A
#
# COMPACT_ATOMS: atom_id res chain seq x y z
N MET A 1 29.41 -8.92 -48.43
CA MET A 1 30.01 -7.60 -48.72
C MET A 1 28.91 -6.68 -49.22
N ALA A 2 28.50 -5.70 -48.41
CA ALA A 2 28.02 -4.38 -48.85
C ALA A 2 27.84 -3.50 -47.62
N LYS A 3 28.69 -2.48 -47.53
CA LYS A 3 28.80 -1.44 -46.51
C LYS A 3 28.00 -0.24 -47.02
N ASN A 4 27.20 0.41 -46.18
CA ASN A 4 26.81 1.83 -46.34
C ASN A 4 26.09 2.30 -45.07
N GLU A 5 26.79 2.86 -44.08
CA GLU A 5 27.28 4.24 -43.98
C GLU A 5 26.16 5.20 -43.54
N LYS A 6 26.28 5.65 -42.28
CA LYS A 6 25.41 6.64 -41.64
C LYS A 6 25.65 7.99 -42.32
N ILE A 7 24.58 8.65 -42.76
CA ILE A 7 24.63 10.03 -43.24
C ILE A 7 23.91 10.92 -42.19
N PRO A 8 24.49 12.08 -41.82
CA PRO A 8 24.09 12.83 -40.63
C PRO A 8 22.78 13.59 -40.83
N THR A 9 21.95 13.64 -39.79
CA THR A 9 20.79 14.51 -39.69
C THR A 9 21.28 15.96 -39.58
N ALA A 10 21.45 16.62 -40.72
CA ALA A 10 21.57 18.07 -40.79
C ALA A 10 20.17 18.66 -40.54
N SER A 11 20.00 19.32 -39.40
CA SER A 11 18.85 20.17 -39.13
C SER A 11 18.97 21.42 -40.00
N GLU A 12 18.20 21.52 -41.08
CA GLU A 12 18.10 22.76 -41.85
C GLU A 12 17.18 23.73 -41.08
N ILE A 13 17.74 24.84 -40.60
CA ILE A 13 16.99 25.93 -39.98
C ILE A 13 16.60 26.89 -41.11
N LYS A 14 15.31 26.99 -41.42
CA LYS A 14 14.74 28.13 -42.14
C LYS A 14 13.67 28.79 -41.27
N ASP A 15 13.87 30.07 -41.01
CA ASP A 15 12.92 30.99 -40.37
C ASP A 15 12.33 30.57 -39.00
N GLY A 16 13.18 30.06 -38.11
CA GLY A 16 12.94 30.14 -36.66
C GLY A 16 11.73 29.39 -36.08
N LYS A 17 11.14 28.42 -36.81
CA LYS A 17 10.12 27.51 -36.26
C LYS A 17 10.37 26.06 -36.64
N VAL A 18 10.33 25.19 -35.64
CA VAL A 18 10.39 23.72 -35.79
C VAL A 18 9.07 23.25 -36.40
N VAL A 19 9.12 22.80 -37.66
CA VAL A 19 7.99 22.16 -38.34
C VAL A 19 8.24 20.65 -38.31
N GLU A 20 7.65 19.96 -37.34
CA GLU A 20 7.61 18.49 -37.34
C GLU A 20 6.60 18.04 -38.42
N THR A 21 7.12 17.53 -39.53
CA THR A 21 6.29 16.87 -40.54
C THR A 21 6.15 15.40 -40.13
N VAL A 22 5.14 15.10 -39.30
CA VAL A 22 4.78 13.70 -39.00
C VAL A 22 4.04 13.14 -40.22
N LYS A 23 4.76 12.27 -40.96
CA LYS A 23 4.28 11.53 -42.11
C LYS A 23 3.20 10.52 -41.68
N SER A 24 1.97 10.79 -42.07
CA SER A 24 0.83 9.87 -42.01
C SER A 24 0.98 8.73 -43.01
N SER A 25 0.90 7.48 -42.54
CA SER A 25 0.52 6.29 -43.33
C SER A 25 0.31 5.09 -42.41
N SER A 26 -0.94 4.87 -41.99
CA SER A 26 -1.70 3.64 -42.30
C SER A 26 -3.03 3.69 -41.55
N GLU A 27 -4.10 3.86 -42.31
CA GLU A 27 -5.49 3.70 -41.86
C GLU A 27 -5.72 2.29 -41.33
N GLN A 28 -6.26 2.19 -40.12
CA GLN A 28 -7.09 1.08 -39.72
C GLN A 28 -8.36 1.65 -39.09
N SER A 29 -9.40 1.66 -39.91
CA SER A 29 -10.75 2.12 -39.61
C SER A 29 -11.42 1.18 -38.61
N THR A 30 -11.61 1.67 -37.38
CA THR A 30 -12.69 1.20 -36.50
C THR A 30 -13.26 2.43 -35.82
N GLU A 31 -14.50 2.75 -36.17
CA GLU A 31 -15.43 3.64 -35.48
C GLU A 31 -14.80 4.82 -34.73
N SER A 32 -14.75 5.98 -35.40
CA SER A 32 -14.60 7.26 -34.75
C SER A 32 -15.83 7.56 -33.89
N THR A 33 -15.96 6.89 -32.74
CA THR A 33 -16.62 7.50 -31.61
C THR A 33 -15.80 8.73 -31.31
N ASN A 34 -16.36 9.89 -31.64
CA ASN A 34 -15.79 11.18 -31.30
C ASN A 34 -15.69 11.20 -29.77
N ILE A 35 -14.52 10.85 -29.22
CA ILE A 35 -14.31 10.85 -27.77
C ILE A 35 -14.24 12.33 -27.40
N ASN A 36 -15.38 12.88 -27.00
CA ASN A 36 -15.48 14.24 -26.50
C ASN A 36 -14.80 14.27 -25.13
N VAL A 37 -13.50 14.56 -25.11
CA VAL A 37 -12.73 14.72 -23.88
C VAL A 37 -12.99 16.12 -23.34
N THR A 38 -14.09 16.24 -22.59
CA THR A 38 -14.41 17.46 -21.85
C THR A 38 -13.47 17.57 -20.64
N ARG A 39 -12.44 18.43 -20.71
CA ARG A 39 -11.59 18.74 -19.55
C ARG A 39 -12.22 19.89 -18.75
N GLY A 40 -12.72 19.57 -17.56
CA GLY A 40 -13.19 20.58 -16.60
C GLY A 40 -12.02 21.39 -16.01
N LYS A 41 -12.27 22.66 -15.67
CA LYS A 41 -11.32 23.49 -14.91
C LYS A 41 -11.23 22.94 -13.49
N TYR A 42 -10.05 22.53 -13.06
CA TYR A 42 -9.82 22.14 -11.66
C TYR A 42 -9.71 23.40 -10.79
N ASP A 43 -10.29 23.35 -9.60
CA ASP A 43 -10.36 24.47 -8.65
C ASP A 43 -8.98 24.74 -7.99
N SER A 44 -8.20 23.69 -7.72
CA SER A 44 -6.84 23.80 -7.21
C SER A 44 -6.02 22.52 -7.47
N ILE A 45 -4.70 22.66 -7.53
CA ILE A 45 -3.73 21.56 -7.57
C ILE A 45 -2.85 21.69 -6.35
N THR A 46 -2.84 20.64 -5.50
CA THR A 46 -1.95 20.57 -4.34
C THR A 46 -0.81 19.61 -4.65
N LEU A 47 0.41 20.14 -4.68
CA LEU A 47 1.64 19.37 -4.87
C LEU A 47 2.25 19.03 -3.50
N TYR A 48 2.44 17.74 -3.24
CA TYR A 48 3.13 17.25 -2.04
C TYR A 48 4.56 16.87 -2.41
N GLU A 49 5.52 17.66 -1.95
CA GLU A 49 6.93 17.32 -2.07
C GLU A 49 7.32 16.35 -0.95
N ILE A 50 7.63 15.12 -1.36
CA ILE A 50 8.10 14.05 -0.49
C ILE A 50 9.55 13.74 -0.81
N THR A 51 10.33 13.48 0.23
CA THR A 51 11.71 13.05 0.11
C THR A 51 11.81 11.56 -0.26
N ASP A 52 12.96 11.13 -0.79
CA ASP A 52 13.17 9.72 -1.18
C ASP A 52 12.98 8.74 -0.01
N TYR A 53 13.33 9.14 1.22
CA TYR A 53 13.14 8.31 2.42
C TYR A 53 11.66 8.14 2.80
N GLU A 54 10.86 9.20 2.64
CA GLU A 54 9.41 9.19 2.88
C GLU A 54 8.72 8.30 1.85
N LEU A 55 9.13 8.42 0.59
CA LEU A 55 8.64 7.59 -0.49
C LEU A 55 8.97 6.10 -0.28
N ASP A 56 10.18 5.77 0.16
CA ASP A 56 10.56 4.38 0.47
C ASP A 56 9.74 3.82 1.64
N THR A 57 9.47 4.65 2.65
CA THR A 57 8.64 4.26 3.81
C THR A 57 7.18 4.03 3.39
N LEU A 58 6.62 4.88 2.54
CA LEU A 58 5.28 4.71 1.97
C LEU A 58 5.19 3.47 1.08
N LYS A 59 6.22 3.20 0.27
CA LYS A 59 6.29 2.01 -0.60
C LYS A 59 6.31 0.70 0.18
N LYS A 60 7.04 0.67 1.31
CA LYS A 60 7.09 -0.50 2.19
C LYS A 60 5.76 -0.78 2.86
N GLY A 61 4.95 0.25 3.08
CA GLY A 61 3.67 0.14 3.78
C GLY A 61 3.86 -0.28 5.24
N SER A 62 2.75 -0.30 5.99
CA SER A 62 2.78 -0.67 7.41
C SER A 62 2.51 -2.16 7.59
N PRO A 63 3.43 -2.96 8.18
CA PRO A 63 3.15 -4.36 8.55
C PRO A 63 2.07 -4.50 9.65
N THR A 64 1.60 -3.37 10.16
CA THR A 64 0.53 -3.20 11.15
C THR A 64 -0.72 -4.03 10.88
N SER A 65 -1.13 -4.22 9.61
CA SER A 65 -2.31 -5.04 9.29
C SER A 65 -2.13 -6.52 9.72
N ILE A 66 -0.93 -7.08 9.55
CA ILE A 66 -0.65 -8.49 9.92
C ILE A 66 -0.66 -8.67 11.43
N TYR A 67 -0.04 -7.76 12.19
CA TYR A 67 -0.03 -7.82 13.65
C TYR A 67 -1.44 -7.75 14.25
N LEU A 68 -2.29 -6.89 13.69
CA LEU A 68 -3.69 -6.78 14.11
C LEU A 68 -4.47 -8.07 13.86
N ASN A 69 -4.41 -8.57 12.63
CA ASN A 69 -5.17 -9.76 12.24
C ASN A 69 -4.75 -10.98 13.08
N PHE A 70 -3.44 -11.15 13.31
CA PHE A 70 -2.93 -12.25 14.13
C PHE A 70 -3.28 -12.08 15.62
N SER A 71 -3.24 -10.84 16.14
CA SER A 71 -3.65 -10.54 17.50
C SER A 71 -5.12 -10.87 17.73
N ILE A 72 -6.02 -10.41 16.85
CA ILE A 72 -7.47 -10.69 16.94
C ILE A 72 -7.74 -12.19 16.85
N PHE A 73 -7.07 -12.88 15.92
CA PHE A 73 -7.19 -14.33 15.77
C PHE A 73 -6.78 -15.09 17.03
N LEU A 74 -5.60 -14.78 17.59
CA LEU A 74 -5.11 -15.40 18.82
C LEU A 74 -6.01 -15.09 20.02
N LEU A 75 -6.48 -13.84 20.14
CA LEU A 75 -7.34 -13.42 21.24
C LEU A 75 -8.70 -14.10 21.18
N SER A 76 -9.31 -14.18 19.98
CA SER A 76 -10.57 -14.89 19.76
C SER A 76 -10.45 -16.38 20.10
N THR A 77 -9.34 -17.00 19.69
CA THR A 77 -9.03 -18.39 20.02
C THR A 77 -8.82 -18.60 21.52
N ALA A 78 -8.08 -17.71 22.19
CA ALA A 78 -7.86 -17.74 23.64
C ALA A 78 -9.16 -17.57 24.42
N ILE A 79 -10.05 -16.65 23.99
CA ILE A 79 -11.37 -16.46 24.57
C ILE A 79 -12.23 -17.73 24.41
N SER A 80 -12.18 -18.37 23.24
CA SER A 80 -12.91 -19.63 23.00
C SER A 80 -12.46 -20.71 23.99
N PHE A 81 -11.14 -20.89 24.18
CA PHE A 81 -10.61 -21.83 25.16
C PHE A 81 -10.92 -21.44 26.61
N LEU A 82 -10.97 -20.14 26.93
CA LEU A 82 -11.39 -19.66 28.24
C LEU A 82 -12.86 -20.02 28.52
N ILE A 83 -13.76 -19.85 27.54
CA ILE A 83 -15.16 -20.25 27.66
C ILE A 83 -15.27 -21.77 27.87
N THR A 84 -14.47 -22.56 27.14
CA THR A 84 -14.41 -24.02 27.32
C THR A 84 -13.93 -24.38 28.72
N LEU A 85 -12.91 -23.70 29.26
CA LEU A 85 -12.41 -23.93 30.63
C LEU A 85 -13.45 -23.59 31.70
N ILE A 86 -14.22 -22.53 31.50
CA ILE A 86 -15.26 -22.10 32.47
C ILE A 86 -16.48 -23.03 32.39
N THR A 87 -16.84 -23.51 31.20
CA THR A 87 -18.03 -24.33 30.96
C THR A 87 -17.77 -25.82 31.15
N GLY A 88 -16.51 -26.26 31.02
CA GLY A 88 -16.11 -27.66 31.10
C GLY A 88 -16.19 -28.23 32.51
N SER A 89 -16.98 -29.28 32.67
CA SER A 89 -17.00 -30.11 33.89
C SER A 89 -15.89 -31.16 33.83
N TYR A 90 -14.70 -30.82 34.30
CA TYR A 90 -13.54 -31.73 34.33
C TYR A 90 -13.57 -32.65 35.56
N GLN A 91 -14.48 -33.63 35.57
CA GLN A 91 -14.65 -34.54 36.70
C GLN A 91 -13.59 -35.66 36.79
N SER A 92 -12.83 -35.95 35.71
CA SER A 92 -11.94 -37.14 35.72
C SER A 92 -10.60 -36.99 34.98
N THR A 93 -10.39 -35.96 34.16
CA THR A 93 -9.15 -35.79 33.36
C THR A 93 -8.45 -34.46 33.66
N SER A 94 -7.56 -34.45 34.66
CA SER A 94 -6.76 -33.25 35.01
C SER A 94 -5.81 -32.82 33.88
N ILE A 95 -5.43 -33.74 33.00
CA ILE A 95 -4.48 -33.47 31.89
C ILE A 95 -5.09 -32.51 30.86
N GLU A 96 -6.36 -32.71 30.49
CA GLU A 96 -7.04 -31.86 29.51
C GLU A 96 -7.13 -30.42 30.03
N PHE A 97 -7.53 -30.26 31.29
CA PHE A 97 -7.60 -28.95 31.94
C PHE A 97 -6.26 -28.18 31.89
N VAL A 98 -5.14 -28.86 32.15
CA VAL A 98 -3.80 -28.26 32.12
C VAL A 98 -3.43 -27.82 30.70
N ILE A 99 -3.67 -28.66 29.68
CA ILE A 99 -3.36 -28.33 28.29
C ILE A 99 -4.16 -27.12 27.81
N PHE A 100 -5.47 -27.11 28.06
CA PHE A 100 -6.33 -25.97 27.72
C PHE A 100 -5.90 -24.68 28.43
N THR A 101 -5.50 -24.78 29.70
CA THR A 101 -5.01 -23.63 30.47
C THR A 101 -3.72 -23.06 29.88
N ILE A 102 -2.76 -23.91 29.52
CA ILE A 102 -1.49 -23.47 28.92
C ILE A 102 -1.73 -22.75 27.60
N ILE A 103 -2.55 -23.33 26.71
CA ILE A 103 -2.86 -22.73 25.40
C ILE A 103 -3.59 -21.39 25.59
N CYS A 104 -4.52 -21.31 26.54
CA CYS A 104 -5.24 -20.08 26.86
C CYS A 104 -4.27 -18.98 27.34
N VAL A 105 -3.39 -19.28 28.30
CA VAL A 105 -2.42 -18.32 28.83
C VAL A 105 -1.44 -17.86 27.75
N VAL A 106 -0.87 -18.77 26.97
CA VAL A 106 0.07 -18.42 25.88
C VAL A 106 -0.65 -17.58 24.82
N GLY A 107 -1.87 -17.96 24.43
CA GLY A 107 -2.68 -17.22 23.47
C GLY A 107 -2.97 -15.79 23.93
N PHE A 108 -3.33 -15.60 25.21
CA PHE A 108 -3.52 -14.26 25.78
C PHE A 108 -2.23 -13.46 25.82
N VAL A 109 -1.12 -14.03 26.30
CA VAL A 109 0.16 -13.31 26.40
C VAL A 109 0.63 -12.86 25.02
N VAL A 110 0.69 -13.78 24.04
CA VAL A 110 1.15 -13.45 22.69
C VAL A 110 0.16 -12.51 21.98
N GLY A 111 -1.14 -12.77 22.12
CA GLY A 111 -2.19 -11.92 21.53
C GLY A 111 -2.16 -10.49 22.04
N ILE A 112 -1.98 -10.29 23.36
CA ILE A 112 -1.88 -8.97 23.99
C ILE A 112 -0.58 -8.27 23.57
N ILE A 113 0.55 -8.97 23.53
CA ILE A 113 1.83 -8.38 23.08
C ILE A 113 1.71 -7.87 21.65
N LEU A 114 1.13 -8.66 20.74
CA LEU A 114 0.87 -8.26 19.36
C LEU A 114 -0.09 -7.07 19.27
N LEU A 115 -1.11 -7.03 20.13
CA LEU A 115 -2.06 -5.91 20.20
C LEU A 115 -1.35 -4.62 20.62
N ILE A 116 -0.50 -4.68 21.65
CA ILE A 116 0.29 -3.54 22.13
C ILE A 116 1.25 -3.06 21.04
N LEU A 117 1.95 -3.99 20.37
CA LEU A 117 2.85 -3.67 19.29
C LEU A 117 2.12 -3.00 18.12
N TRP A 118 0.91 -3.47 17.81
CA TRP A 118 0.04 -2.86 16.81
C TRP A 118 -0.36 -1.43 17.20
N PHE A 119 -0.81 -1.23 18.43
CA PHE A 119 -1.19 0.11 18.92
C PHE A 119 -0.03 1.08 18.82
N ARG A 120 1.21 0.62 19.10
CA ARG A 120 2.40 1.46 19.00
C ARG A 120 2.83 1.74 17.57
N ASN A 121 2.69 0.77 16.66
CA ASN A 121 3.13 0.93 15.26
C ASN A 121 2.09 1.63 14.36
N LYS A 122 0.85 1.75 14.83
CA LYS A 122 -0.24 2.42 14.09
C LYS A 122 -0.04 3.95 13.98
N SER A 123 0.60 4.59 14.96
CA SER A 123 0.86 6.03 14.95
C SER A 123 1.86 6.45 13.89
N ASP A 124 2.92 5.66 13.69
CA ASP A 124 4.11 6.10 12.94
C ASP A 124 3.83 6.46 11.47
N MET A 125 2.86 5.81 10.83
CA MET A 125 2.49 6.11 9.43
C MET A 125 1.51 7.28 9.33
N GLY A 126 0.63 7.44 10.32
CA GLY A 126 -0.24 8.62 10.42
C GLY A 126 0.60 9.87 10.59
N ASP A 127 1.58 9.82 11.50
CA ASP A 127 2.49 10.93 11.77
C ASP A 127 3.31 11.33 10.53
N LEU A 128 3.69 10.37 9.67
CA LEU A 128 4.36 10.67 8.40
C LEU A 128 3.44 11.38 7.40
N CYS A 129 2.20 10.91 7.24
CA CYS A 129 1.21 11.59 6.40
C CYS A 129 0.92 12.99 6.93
N ASP A 130 0.68 13.13 8.23
CA ASP A 130 0.42 14.41 8.89
C ASP A 130 1.62 15.35 8.75
N LYS A 131 2.86 14.83 8.81
CA LYS A 131 4.07 15.63 8.58
C LYS A 131 4.17 16.13 7.15
N ILE A 132 3.72 15.36 6.16
CA ILE A 132 3.70 15.76 4.75
C ILE A 132 2.59 16.81 4.52
N GLU A 133 1.42 16.60 5.11
CA GLU A 133 0.27 17.51 5.00
C GLU A 133 0.50 18.85 5.70
N ASN A 134 1.13 18.86 6.88
CA ASN A 134 1.42 20.10 7.60
C ASN A 134 2.49 20.99 6.93
N ARG A 135 3.21 20.51 5.90
CA ARG A 135 4.18 21.35 5.15
C ARG A 135 3.52 22.36 4.22
N ILE A 136 2.32 22.05 3.73
CA ILE A 136 1.59 22.87 2.75
C ILE A 136 0.50 23.75 3.39
N LEU A 137 0.04 23.40 4.60
CA LEU A 137 -0.97 24.17 5.35
C LEU A 137 -0.40 25.40 6.11
N LYS A 138 0.87 25.74 5.89
CA LYS A 138 1.55 26.89 6.50
C LYS A 138 1.75 28.00 5.48
#